data_AF-A0A9P0GMW2-F1
#
_entry.id   AF-A0A9P0GMW2-F1
#
_cell.length_a   1.000
_cell.length_b   1.000
_cell.length_c   1.000
_cell.angle_alpha   90.00
_cell.angle_beta   90.00
_cell.angle_gamma   90.00
#
_symmetry.space_group_name_H-M   'P 1'
#
loop_
_entity.id
_entity.type
_entity.pdbx_description
1 polymer ?
#
loop_
_entity_poly.entity_id
_entity_poly.type
_entity_poly.pdbx_seq_one_letter_code
_entity_poly.pdbx_strand_id
1 'polypeptide(L)'
;MTTGKVRCRACNLEFTAELTVIKNHAKSLKHALKVKALPNTTITAMFNKPETSLQTQSKIAEIKITGFLTEHNISFNSAEHLTSLIKSCFPDSKIAQGMSLGRTKAAQISKNEIGACAEEEIITYLKCNKFRLIIDESTDISSVKTMCICVRFFHPKVCRVQTLFWKLLQMFPVMNQRKQIKVLLAKGYMKKYLKLFISVHRFHQKTNK
;
A
#
# COMPACT_ATOMS: atom_id res chain seq x y z
N MET A 1 30.43 37.91 -8.10
CA MET A 1 29.40 37.17 -8.85
C MET A 1 29.79 35.71 -8.90
N THR A 2 29.11 34.83 -8.18
CA THR A 2 29.37 33.38 -8.23
C THR A 2 28.72 32.82 -9.49
N THR A 3 29.53 32.50 -10.51
CA THR A 3 29.01 31.86 -11.72
C THR A 3 28.55 30.44 -11.37
N GLY A 4 27.29 30.12 -11.69
CA GLY A 4 26.75 28.78 -11.49
C GLY A 4 27.53 27.75 -12.32
N LYS A 5 27.57 26.49 -11.87
CA LYS A 5 28.10 25.37 -12.67
C LYS A 5 26.95 24.54 -13.23
N VAL A 6 27.11 24.03 -14.43
CA VAL A 6 26.14 23.16 -15.11
C VAL A 6 26.83 21.88 -15.59
N ARG A 7 26.07 20.79 -15.65
CA ARG A 7 26.56 19.47 -16.08
C ARG A 7 25.81 19.00 -17.31
N CYS A 8 26.56 18.52 -18.31
CA CYS A 8 25.98 17.87 -19.47
C CYS A 8 25.69 16.38 -19.20
N ARG A 9 24.44 15.94 -19.37
CA ARG A 9 24.02 14.54 -19.18
C ARG A 9 24.67 13.58 -20.16
N ALA A 10 24.79 13.96 -21.43
CA ALA A 10 25.39 13.12 -22.47
C ALA A 10 26.91 12.97 -22.31
N CYS A 11 27.57 14.04 -21.84
CA CYS A 11 29.03 14.09 -21.78
C CYS A 11 29.60 13.80 -20.39
N ASN A 12 28.78 13.89 -19.35
CA ASN A 12 29.14 13.87 -17.93
C ASN A 12 30.29 14.84 -17.59
N LEU A 13 30.25 16.03 -18.19
CA LEU A 13 31.23 17.11 -18.01
C LEU A 13 30.56 18.30 -17.34
N GLU A 14 31.27 18.92 -16.40
CA GLU A 14 30.81 20.09 -15.63
C GLU A 14 31.59 21.34 -16.07
N PHE A 15 30.88 22.46 -16.25
CA PHE A 15 31.46 23.71 -16.74
C PHE A 15 30.62 24.91 -16.26
N THR A 16 31.16 26.11 -16.46
CA THR A 16 30.50 27.36 -16.07
C THR A 16 29.18 27.54 -16.82
N ALA A 17 28.15 28.01 -16.11
CA ALA A 17 26.80 28.29 -16.62
C ALA A 17 26.74 29.57 -17.47
N GLU A 18 27.69 29.72 -18.39
CA GLU A 18 27.74 30.80 -19.35
C GLU A 18 27.21 30.33 -20.69
N LEU A 19 26.39 31.16 -21.33
CA LEU A 19 25.71 30.80 -22.58
C LEU A 19 26.70 30.46 -23.71
N THR A 20 27.82 31.18 -23.77
CA THR A 20 28.92 30.95 -24.72
C THR A 20 29.56 29.58 -24.51
N VAL A 21 29.85 29.21 -23.26
CA VAL A 21 30.44 27.92 -22.88
C VAL A 21 29.49 26.76 -23.22
N ILE A 22 28.20 26.91 -22.91
CA ILE A 22 27.16 25.91 -23.22
C ILE A 22 27.04 25.71 -24.75
N LYS A 23 26.97 26.81 -25.53
CA LYS A 23 26.88 26.74 -27.00
C LYS A 23 28.11 26.11 -27.64
N ASN A 24 29.30 26.44 -27.14
CA ASN A 24 30.55 25.85 -27.63
C ASN A 24 30.65 24.36 -27.28
N HIS A 25 30.21 23.97 -26.08
CA HIS A 25 30.12 22.56 -25.70
C HIS A 25 29.18 21.79 -26.63
N ALA A 26 27.97 22.31 -26.88
CA ALA A 26 26.98 21.66 -27.74
C ALA A 26 27.46 21.46 -29.19
N LYS A 27 28.25 22.40 -29.72
CA LYS A 27 28.86 22.31 -31.06
C LYS A 27 30.09 21.41 -31.13
N SER A 28 30.66 21.00 -29.99
CA SER A 28 31.89 20.22 -29.99
C SER A 28 31.70 18.83 -30.59
N LEU A 29 32.70 18.36 -31.33
CA LEU A 29 32.70 17.00 -31.91
C LEU A 29 32.53 15.93 -30.83
N LYS A 30 33.15 16.12 -29.65
CA LYS A 30 33.02 15.22 -28.50
C LYS A 30 31.56 15.09 -28.04
N HIS A 31 30.82 16.20 -28.01
CA HIS A 31 29.40 16.18 -27.67
C HIS A 31 28.58 15.48 -28.74
N ALA A 32 28.77 15.83 -30.01
CA ALA A 32 28.05 15.23 -31.14
C ALA A 32 28.24 13.71 -31.22
N LEU A 33 29.48 13.22 -31.01
CA LEU A 33 29.78 11.78 -30.99
C LEU A 33 29.11 11.07 -29.81
N LYS A 34 29.18 11.65 -28.60
CA LYS A 34 28.53 11.06 -27.42
C LYS A 34 27.01 11.03 -27.54
N VAL A 35 26.40 12.10 -28.06
CA VAL A 35 24.94 12.15 -28.29
C VAL A 35 24.51 11.12 -29.33
N LYS A 36 25.26 10.94 -30.42
CA LYS A 36 24.99 9.91 -31.43
C LYS A 36 25.18 8.48 -30.91
N ALA A 37 26.09 8.28 -29.95
CA ALA A 37 26.34 7.00 -29.31
C ALA A 37 25.35 6.67 -28.17
N LEU A 38 24.52 7.62 -27.75
CA LEU A 38 23.45 7.32 -26.80
C LEU A 38 22.43 6.40 -27.47
N PRO A 39 21.95 5.36 -26.78
CA PRO A 39 20.89 4.53 -27.32
C PRO A 39 19.67 5.42 -27.56
N ASN A 40 19.27 5.53 -28.83
CA ASN A 40 17.97 6.06 -29.16
C ASN A 40 16.95 5.12 -28.51
N THR A 41 16.34 5.54 -27.41
CA THR A 41 15.10 4.92 -26.94
C THR A 41 14.09 5.17 -28.04
N THR A 42 13.93 4.19 -28.93
CA THR A 42 12.91 4.24 -29.96
C THR A 42 11.56 4.37 -29.27
N ILE A 43 10.65 5.14 -29.88
CA ILE A 43 9.26 5.24 -29.44
C ILE A 43 8.66 3.83 -29.23
N THR A 44 9.10 2.85 -30.00
CA THR A 44 8.78 1.42 -29.89
C THR A 44 9.06 0.81 -28.51
N ALA A 45 10.14 1.22 -27.83
CA ALA A 45 10.45 0.76 -26.47
C ALA A 45 9.45 1.29 -25.42
N MET A 46 8.72 2.37 -25.70
CA MET A 46 7.63 2.87 -24.84
C MET A 46 6.33 2.07 -25.04
N PHE A 47 6.13 1.47 -26.22
CA PHE A 47 4.96 0.63 -26.52
C PHE A 47 5.17 -0.84 -26.12
N ASN A 48 6.41 -1.29 -25.98
CA ASN A 48 6.73 -2.58 -25.41
C ASN A 48 6.57 -2.55 -23.88
N LYS A 49 5.32 -2.45 -23.42
CA LYS A 49 4.98 -2.86 -22.05
C LYS A 49 5.41 -4.32 -21.92
N PRO A 50 6.11 -4.73 -20.85
CA PRO A 50 6.38 -6.14 -20.63
C PRO A 50 5.03 -6.87 -20.65
N GLU A 51 4.87 -7.81 -21.59
CA GLU A 51 3.65 -8.60 -21.68
C GLU A 51 3.42 -9.22 -20.31
N THR A 52 2.32 -8.82 -19.68
CA THR A 52 1.98 -9.33 -18.37
C THR A 52 1.53 -10.77 -18.59
N SER A 53 2.27 -11.73 -18.01
CA SER A 53 2.00 -13.15 -18.22
C SER A 53 0.53 -13.47 -17.94
N LEU A 54 -0.03 -14.45 -18.65
CA LEU A 54 -1.42 -14.88 -18.45
C LEU A 54 -1.70 -15.21 -16.98
N GLN A 55 -0.74 -15.82 -16.28
CA GLN A 55 -0.83 -16.13 -14.85
C GLN A 55 -0.99 -14.86 -14.00
N THR A 56 -0.23 -13.80 -14.32
CA THR A 56 -0.33 -12.52 -13.62
C THR A 56 -1.70 -11.87 -13.87
N GLN A 57 -2.21 -11.94 -15.09
CA GLN A 57 -3.53 -11.40 -15.42
C GLN A 57 -4.66 -12.13 -14.68
N SER A 58 -4.61 -13.47 -14.62
CA SER A 58 -5.57 -14.27 -13.84
C SER A 58 -5.48 -13.93 -12.35
N LYS A 59 -4.28 -13.80 -11.77
CA LYS A 59 -4.11 -13.36 -10.37
C LYS A 59 -4.70 -11.96 -10.12
N ILE A 60 -4.51 -11.01 -11.04
CA ILE A 60 -5.11 -9.67 -10.94
C ILE A 60 -6.64 -9.76 -10.93
N ALA A 61 -7.23 -10.60 -11.77
CA ALA A 61 -8.68 -10.81 -11.79
C ALA A 61 -9.18 -11.38 -10.45
N GLU A 62 -8.49 -12.37 -9.89
CA GLU A 62 -8.81 -12.96 -8.59
C GLU A 62 -8.74 -11.95 -7.44
N ILE A 63 -7.73 -11.07 -7.43
CA ILE A 63 -7.60 -9.99 -6.43
C ILE A 63 -8.78 -9.03 -6.54
N LYS A 64 -9.15 -8.62 -7.76
CA LYS A 64 -10.29 -7.72 -7.99
C LYS A 64 -11.61 -8.33 -7.52
N ILE A 65 -11.85 -9.60 -7.86
CA ILE A 65 -13.06 -10.31 -7.42
C ILE A 65 -13.07 -10.46 -5.91
N THR A 66 -11.94 -10.82 -5.30
CA THR A 66 -11.84 -10.90 -3.84
C THR A 66 -12.13 -9.54 -3.19
N GLY A 67 -11.60 -8.45 -3.74
CA GLY A 67 -11.90 -7.10 -3.29
C GLY A 67 -13.39 -6.78 -3.33
N PHE A 68 -14.07 -7.11 -4.44
CA PHE A 68 -15.52 -6.96 -4.58
C PHE A 68 -16.29 -7.77 -3.52
N LEU A 69 -15.91 -9.03 -3.29
CA LEU A 69 -16.53 -9.86 -2.25
C LEU A 69 -16.36 -9.22 -0.86
N THR A 70 -15.17 -8.73 -0.55
CA THR A 70 -14.88 -8.08 0.74
C THR A 70 -15.64 -6.78 0.91
N GLU A 71 -15.70 -5.93 -0.12
CA GLU A 71 -16.36 -4.62 -0.10
C GLU A 71 -17.87 -4.75 0.14
N HIS A 72 -18.50 -5.75 -0.47
CA HIS A 72 -19.94 -5.99 -0.36
C HIS A 72 -20.32 -6.99 0.74
N ASN A 73 -19.39 -7.37 1.61
CA ASN A 73 -19.61 -8.34 2.69
C ASN A 73 -20.22 -9.67 2.19
N ILE A 74 -19.76 -10.14 1.03
CA ILE A 74 -20.19 -11.41 0.43
C ILE A 74 -19.30 -12.53 0.96
N SER A 75 -19.92 -13.65 1.35
CA SER A 75 -19.19 -14.81 1.87
C SER A 75 -18.19 -15.35 0.84
N PHE A 76 -16.96 -15.60 1.27
CA PHE A 76 -15.95 -16.28 0.45
C PHE A 76 -16.31 -17.72 0.10
N ASN A 77 -17.33 -18.31 0.73
CA ASN A 77 -17.88 -19.60 0.29
C ASN A 77 -18.43 -19.51 -1.14
N SER A 78 -18.93 -18.35 -1.56
CA SER A 78 -19.45 -18.12 -2.90
C SER A 78 -18.35 -17.99 -3.97
N ALA A 79 -17.08 -17.81 -3.57
CA ALA A 79 -15.98 -17.54 -4.50
C ALA A 79 -15.74 -18.68 -5.50
N GLU A 80 -15.89 -19.93 -5.05
CA GLU A 80 -15.67 -21.11 -5.89
C GLU A 80 -16.76 -21.24 -6.97
N HIS A 81 -18.03 -21.12 -6.56
CA HIS A 81 -19.16 -21.13 -7.49
C HIS A 81 -19.12 -19.94 -8.45
N LEU A 82 -18.76 -18.75 -7.96
CA LEU A 82 -18.59 -17.56 -8.79
C LEU A 82 -17.49 -17.76 -9.84
N THR A 83 -16.37 -18.37 -9.46
CA THR A 83 -15.27 -18.66 -10.41
C THR A 83 -15.72 -19.63 -11.50
N SER A 84 -16.46 -20.67 -11.14
CA SER A 84 -17.04 -21.61 -12.10
C SER A 84 -18.00 -20.91 -13.07
N LEU A 85 -18.88 -20.05 -12.55
CA LEU A 85 -19.80 -19.26 -13.36
C LEU A 85 -19.08 -18.31 -14.32
N ILE A 86 -18.04 -17.61 -13.86
CA ILE A 86 -17.24 -16.73 -14.73
C ILE A 86 -16.61 -17.52 -15.88
N LYS A 87 -16.10 -18.73 -15.61
CA LYS A 87 -15.54 -19.59 -16.66
C LYS A 87 -16.57 -20.05 -17.67
N SER A 88 -17.81 -20.32 -17.26
CA SER A 88 -18.87 -20.73 -18.18
C SER A 88 -19.44 -19.55 -18.98
N CYS A 89 -19.52 -18.36 -18.37
CA CYS A 89 -19.94 -17.14 -19.07
C CYS A 89 -18.94 -16.66 -20.13
N PHE A 90 -17.64 -16.94 -19.93
CA PHE A 90 -16.56 -16.48 -20.81
C PHE A 90 -15.63 -17.63 -21.23
N PRO A 91 -16.11 -18.57 -22.06
CA PRO A 91 -15.35 -19.76 -22.45
C PRO A 91 -14.12 -19.44 -23.31
N ASP A 92 -14.14 -18.34 -24.07
CA ASP A 92 -13.07 -17.84 -24.93
C ASP A 92 -11.96 -17.09 -24.16
N SER A 93 -12.26 -16.64 -22.95
CA SER A 93 -11.31 -15.87 -22.13
C SER A 93 -10.28 -16.76 -21.45
N LYS A 94 -9.05 -16.78 -21.99
CA LYS A 94 -7.90 -17.46 -21.37
C LYS A 94 -7.66 -17.01 -19.92
N ILE A 95 -7.93 -15.74 -19.61
CA ILE A 95 -7.78 -15.18 -18.25
C ILE A 95 -8.79 -15.84 -17.32
N ALA A 96 -10.07 -15.90 -17.71
CA ALA A 96 -11.14 -16.51 -16.93
C ALA A 96 -10.83 -18.00 -16.70
N GLN A 97 -10.43 -18.72 -17.74
CA GLN A 97 -10.07 -20.14 -17.63
C GLN A 97 -8.86 -20.36 -16.72
N GLY A 98 -7.88 -19.44 -16.73
CA GLY A 98 -6.70 -19.47 -15.88
C GLY A 98 -6.93 -19.11 -14.42
N MET A 99 -8.12 -18.63 -14.03
CA MET A 99 -8.45 -18.36 -12.63
C MET A 99 -8.68 -19.64 -11.84
N SER A 100 -8.27 -19.64 -10.58
CA SER A 100 -8.52 -20.70 -9.61
C SER A 100 -8.73 -20.04 -8.24
N LEU A 101 -9.91 -19.48 -8.02
CA LEU A 101 -10.28 -18.76 -6.80
C LEU A 101 -11.33 -19.56 -6.01
N GLY A 102 -10.86 -20.25 -4.97
CA GLY A 102 -11.71 -20.88 -3.97
C GLY A 102 -11.78 -20.07 -2.67
N ARG A 103 -12.60 -20.54 -1.73
CA ARG A 103 -12.80 -19.91 -0.40
C ARG A 103 -11.48 -19.58 0.31
N THR A 104 -10.60 -20.57 0.46
CA THR A 104 -9.34 -20.40 1.20
C THR A 104 -8.44 -19.38 0.52
N LYS A 105 -8.39 -19.38 -0.82
CA LYS A 105 -7.58 -18.44 -1.57
C LYS A 105 -8.12 -17.01 -1.46
N ALA A 106 -9.44 -16.82 -1.58
CA ALA A 106 -10.08 -15.53 -1.36
C ALA A 106 -9.78 -14.99 0.06
N ALA A 107 -9.86 -15.85 1.08
CA ALA A 107 -9.51 -15.46 2.45
C ALA A 107 -8.04 -15.05 2.59
N GLN A 108 -7.11 -15.79 1.97
CA GLN A 108 -5.68 -15.44 1.99
C GLN A 108 -5.40 -14.14 1.22
N ILE A 109 -6.01 -13.93 0.05
CA ILE A 109 -5.88 -12.70 -0.73
C ILE A 109 -6.42 -11.51 0.08
N SER A 110 -7.62 -11.65 0.66
CA SER A 110 -8.21 -10.58 1.47
C SER A 110 -7.34 -10.23 2.67
N LYS A 111 -6.71 -11.22 3.32
CA LYS A 111 -5.89 -10.99 4.51
C LYS A 111 -4.48 -10.50 4.19
N ASN A 112 -3.77 -11.20 3.31
CA ASN A 112 -2.33 -11.04 3.13
C ASN A 112 -1.96 -10.10 2.00
N GLU A 113 -2.87 -9.86 1.03
CA GLU A 113 -2.61 -8.94 -0.07
C GLU A 113 -3.36 -7.63 0.17
N ILE A 114 -4.69 -7.67 0.20
CA ILE A 114 -5.53 -6.47 0.37
C ILE A 114 -5.34 -5.89 1.77
N GLY A 115 -5.44 -6.73 2.80
CA GLY A 115 -5.27 -6.31 4.19
C GLY A 115 -3.87 -5.77 4.49
N ALA A 116 -2.82 -6.41 3.96
CA ALA A 116 -1.45 -5.95 4.14
C ALA A 116 -1.20 -4.60 3.46
N CYS A 117 -1.66 -4.44 2.21
CA CYS A 117 -1.56 -3.17 1.49
C CYS A 117 -2.26 -2.03 2.24
N ALA A 118 -3.49 -2.27 2.71
CA ALA A 118 -4.23 -1.29 3.51
C ALA A 118 -3.51 -0.94 4.84
N GLU A 119 -2.91 -1.94 5.51
CA GLU A 119 -2.12 -1.71 6.72
C GLU A 119 -0.88 -0.84 6.42
N GLU A 120 -0.16 -1.12 5.33
CA GLU A 120 1.02 -0.36 4.90
C GLU A 120 0.70 1.09 4.52
N GLU A 121 -0.43 1.33 3.84
CA GLU A 121 -0.91 2.67 3.54
C GLU A 121 -1.14 3.48 4.82
N ILE A 122 -1.87 2.90 5.78
CA ILE A 122 -2.10 3.53 7.08
C ILE A 122 -0.76 3.85 7.74
N ILE A 123 0.15 2.87 7.86
CA ILE A 123 1.46 3.05 8.48
C ILE A 123 2.25 4.20 7.83
N THR A 124 2.18 4.32 6.50
CA THR A 124 2.86 5.39 5.76
C THR A 124 2.34 6.77 6.18
N TYR A 125 1.04 6.93 6.38
CA TYR A 125 0.48 8.17 6.91
C TYR A 125 0.91 8.42 8.37
N LEU A 126 0.91 7.38 9.21
CA LEU A 126 1.26 7.52 10.64
C LEU A 126 2.74 7.86 10.87
N LYS A 127 3.64 7.48 9.95
CA LYS A 127 5.06 7.84 10.03
C LYS A 127 5.31 9.34 9.89
N CYS A 128 4.44 10.06 9.18
CA CYS A 128 4.65 11.47 8.83
C CYS A 128 3.67 12.44 9.53
N ASN A 129 2.67 11.93 10.25
CA ASN A 129 1.58 12.75 10.80
C ASN A 129 1.36 12.46 12.28
N LYS A 130 0.87 13.46 13.01
CA LYS A 130 0.34 13.25 14.36
C LYS A 130 -0.98 12.48 14.27
N PHE A 131 -1.16 11.52 15.17
CA PHE A 131 -2.36 10.69 15.23
C PHE A 131 -2.74 10.41 16.69
N ARG A 132 -3.94 9.88 16.88
CA ARG A 132 -4.45 9.35 18.15
C ARG A 132 -4.90 7.91 17.94
N LEU A 133 -4.74 7.09 18.97
CA LEU A 133 -5.30 5.74 18.99
C LEU A 133 -6.63 5.77 19.74
N ILE A 134 -7.64 5.15 19.13
CA ILE A 134 -8.93 4.86 19.77
C ILE A 134 -8.93 3.36 20.00
N ILE A 135 -9.12 2.96 21.25
CA ILE A 135 -9.01 1.56 21.66
C ILE A 135 -10.30 1.21 22.36
N ASP A 136 -10.93 0.15 21.86
CA ASP A 136 -12.16 -0.39 22.42
C ASP A 136 -11.96 -1.87 22.77
N GLU A 137 -12.52 -2.28 23.90
CA GLU A 137 -12.44 -3.66 24.37
C GLU A 137 -13.80 -4.31 24.30
N SER A 138 -13.88 -5.43 23.60
CA SER A 138 -15.08 -6.25 23.51
C SER A 138 -14.81 -7.65 24.06
N THR A 139 -15.78 -8.20 24.79
CA THR A 139 -15.79 -9.58 25.24
C THR A 139 -16.77 -10.36 24.39
N ASP A 140 -16.28 -11.38 23.69
CA ASP A 140 -17.15 -12.36 23.05
C ASP A 140 -17.81 -13.27 24.11
N ILE A 141 -18.94 -13.90 23.76
CA ILE A 141 -19.69 -14.85 24.59
C ILE A 141 -18.79 -16.00 25.06
N SER A 142 -17.76 -16.34 24.29
CA SER A 142 -16.72 -17.33 24.59
C SER A 142 -15.68 -16.88 25.65
N SER A 143 -15.89 -15.75 26.34
CA SER A 143 -14.94 -15.14 27.29
C SER A 143 -13.60 -14.69 26.68
N VAL A 144 -13.50 -14.68 25.35
CA VAL A 144 -12.33 -14.14 24.66
C VAL A 144 -12.43 -12.60 24.63
N LYS A 145 -11.49 -11.94 25.29
CA LYS A 145 -11.31 -10.49 25.20
C LYS A 145 -10.63 -10.14 23.89
N THR A 146 -11.23 -9.23 23.14
CA THR A 146 -10.67 -8.66 21.93
C THR A 146 -10.52 -7.16 22.08
N MET A 147 -9.42 -6.64 21.58
CA MET A 147 -9.10 -5.21 21.56
C MET A 147 -9.15 -4.72 20.12
N CYS A 148 -10.09 -3.83 19.84
CA CYS A 148 -10.20 -3.11 18.59
C CYS A 148 -9.35 -1.84 18.67
N ILE A 149 -8.49 -1.65 17.68
CA ILE A 149 -7.62 -0.47 17.58
C ILE A 149 -7.98 0.27 16.30
N CYS A 150 -8.42 1.52 16.47
CA CYS A 150 -8.62 2.47 15.39
C CYS A 150 -7.59 3.60 15.51
N VAL A 151 -7.20 4.16 14.38
CA VAL A 151 -6.25 5.28 14.32
C VAL A 151 -6.96 6.50 13.75
N ARG A 152 -6.88 7.60 14.48
CA ARG A 152 -7.45 8.89 14.10
C ARG A 152 -6.35 9.89 13.77
N PHE A 153 -6.34 10.41 12.54
CA PHE A 153 -5.33 11.34 12.07
C PHE A 153 -5.93 12.37 11.10
N PHE A 154 -5.22 13.47 10.87
CA PHE A 154 -5.60 14.44 9.84
C PHE A 154 -5.05 13.96 8.49
N HIS A 155 -5.93 13.69 7.52
CA HIS A 155 -5.52 13.23 6.20
C HIS A 155 -5.22 14.43 5.29
N PRO A 156 -3.96 14.67 4.90
CA PRO A 156 -3.57 15.91 4.21
C PRO A 156 -4.23 16.05 2.84
N LYS A 157 -4.38 14.95 2.08
CA LYS A 157 -5.00 15.02 0.74
C LYS A 157 -6.51 15.32 0.74
N VAL A 158 -7.21 14.97 1.83
CA VAL A 158 -8.67 15.09 1.92
C VAL A 158 -9.05 16.24 2.88
N CYS A 159 -8.05 16.92 3.43
CA CYS A 159 -8.19 18.04 4.37
C CYS A 159 -9.19 17.78 5.51
N ARG A 160 -9.27 16.55 6.01
CA ARG A 160 -10.22 16.16 7.06
C ARG A 160 -9.62 15.16 8.04
N VAL A 161 -10.14 15.17 9.26
CA VAL A 161 -9.83 14.14 10.25
C VAL A 161 -10.51 12.84 9.85
N GLN A 162 -9.73 11.77 9.74
CA GLN A 162 -10.22 10.42 9.45
C GLN A 162 -9.94 9.50 10.63
N THR A 163 -10.84 8.53 10.82
CA THR A 163 -10.65 7.41 11.75
C THR A 163 -10.69 6.15 10.93
N LEU A 164 -9.62 5.38 10.94
CA LEU A 164 -9.51 4.11 10.23
C LEU A 164 -9.34 2.98 11.22
N PHE A 165 -9.99 1.84 10.94
CA PHE A 165 -9.69 0.60 11.63
C PHE A 165 -8.24 0.20 11.31
N TRP A 166 -7.48 -0.15 12.33
CA TRP A 166 -6.10 -0.58 12.15
C TRP A 166 -5.93 -2.06 12.46
N LYS A 167 -6.41 -2.52 13.62
CA LYS A 167 -6.21 -3.92 14.01
C LYS A 167 -7.21 -4.39 15.05
N LEU A 168 -7.60 -5.66 14.94
CA LEU A 168 -8.30 -6.39 15.98
C LEU A 168 -7.34 -7.41 16.58
N LEU A 169 -7.25 -7.45 17.91
CA LEU A 169 -6.28 -8.27 18.60
C LEU A 169 -6.94 -9.05 19.72
N GLN A 170 -6.63 -10.33 19.78
CA GLN A 170 -6.99 -11.14 20.93
C GLN A 170 -6.14 -10.76 22.13
N MET A 171 -6.79 -10.52 23.27
CA MET A 171 -6.13 -10.23 24.53
C MET A 171 -5.96 -11.52 25.33
N PHE A 172 -4.75 -11.71 25.85
CA PHE A 172 -4.45 -12.82 26.73
C PHE A 172 -4.50 -12.35 28.18
N PRO A 173 -5.11 -13.12 29.11
CA PRO A 173 -5.37 -12.69 30.48
C PRO A 173 -4.12 -12.26 31.27
N VAL A 174 -2.94 -12.78 30.87
CA VAL A 174 -1.66 -12.51 31.54
C VAL A 174 -1.08 -11.13 31.20
N MET A 175 -1.52 -10.48 30.11
CA MET A 175 -1.00 -9.19 29.69
C MET A 175 -2.03 -8.06 29.81
N ASN A 176 -1.67 -7.01 30.54
CA ASN A 176 -2.45 -5.76 30.54
C ASN A 176 -2.34 -5.06 29.16
N GLN A 177 -3.46 -4.49 28.69
CA GLN A 177 -3.61 -3.63 27.51
C GLN A 177 -2.37 -2.81 27.18
N ARG A 178 -1.87 -2.02 28.14
CA ARG A 178 -0.74 -1.10 27.93
C ARG A 178 0.53 -1.83 27.51
N LYS A 179 0.81 -3.01 28.09
CA LYS A 179 1.96 -3.83 27.72
C LYS A 179 1.79 -4.39 26.31
N GLN A 180 0.59 -4.90 25.99
CA GLN A 180 0.31 -5.46 24.68
C GLN A 180 0.41 -4.39 23.57
N ILE A 181 -0.16 -3.21 23.78
CA ILE A 181 -0.06 -2.04 22.88
C ILE A 181 1.41 -1.64 22.68
N LYS A 182 2.19 -1.53 23.75
CA LYS A 182 3.63 -1.22 23.64
C LYS A 182 4.38 -2.27 22.84
N VAL A 183 4.09 -3.54 23.04
CA VAL A 183 4.69 -4.65 22.29
C VAL A 183 4.34 -4.55 20.81
N LEU A 184 3.10 -4.23 20.44
CA LEU A 184 2.70 -4.07 19.04
C LEU A 184 3.38 -2.86 18.38
N LEU A 185 3.38 -1.72 19.07
CA LEU A 185 4.06 -0.50 18.60
C LEU A 185 5.57 -0.72 18.45
N ALA A 186 6.17 -1.55 19.30
CA ALA A 186 7.59 -1.89 19.29
C ALA A 186 7.98 -2.99 18.29
N LYS A 187 7.10 -3.98 18.06
CA LYS A 187 7.34 -5.12 17.14
C LYS A 187 7.13 -4.75 15.67
N GLY A 188 6.27 -3.78 15.38
CA GLY A 188 5.87 -3.47 14.01
C GLY A 188 6.44 -2.17 13.45
N TYR A 189 6.04 -1.02 14.01
CA TYR A 189 5.94 0.16 13.13
C TYR A 189 6.34 1.52 13.72
N MET A 190 6.56 1.65 15.04
CA MET A 190 6.53 2.99 15.67
C MET A 190 7.48 3.17 16.86
N LYS A 191 8.67 2.53 16.89
CA LYS A 191 9.66 2.72 17.98
C LYS A 191 9.99 4.20 18.27
N LYS A 192 10.00 5.06 17.24
CA LYS A 192 10.29 6.51 17.36
C LYS A 192 9.11 7.33 17.90
N TYR A 193 7.87 6.86 17.76
CA TYR A 193 6.66 7.62 18.05
C TYR A 193 5.93 7.20 19.33
N LEU A 194 6.48 6.22 20.07
CA LEU A 194 5.96 5.77 21.38
C LEU A 194 5.91 6.90 22.43
N LYS A 195 6.63 8.02 22.19
CA LYS A 195 6.59 9.22 23.04
C LYS A 195 5.40 10.15 22.77
N LEU A 196 4.66 9.97 21.67
CA LEU A 196 3.54 10.84 21.31
C LEU A 196 2.19 10.23 21.71
N PHE A 197 1.74 10.62 22.90
CA PHE A 197 0.32 10.73 23.30
C PHE A 197 -0.53 9.45 23.28
N ILE A 198 -0.54 8.75 24.41
CA ILE A 198 -1.66 7.88 24.80
C ILE A 198 -2.65 8.73 25.59
N SER A 199 -3.67 9.28 24.92
CA SER A 199 -4.91 9.65 25.60
C SER A 199 -5.89 8.49 25.34
N VAL A 200 -5.92 7.52 26.26
CA VAL A 200 -6.92 6.45 26.23
C VAL A 200 -8.23 7.08 26.67
N HIS A 201 -9.13 7.37 25.74
CA HIS A 201 -10.53 7.60 26.09
C HIS A 201 -11.21 6.24 26.13
N ARG A 202 -11.52 5.77 27.35
CA ARG A 202 -12.33 4.58 27.58
C ARG A 202 -13.79 5.00 27.37
N PHE A 203 -14.44 4.52 26.30
CA PHE A 203 -15.88 4.67 26.16
C PHE A 203 -16.55 3.57 27.00
N HIS A 204 -16.89 3.90 28.24
CA HIS A 204 -17.84 3.07 28.99
C HIS A 204 -19.24 3.35 28.43
N GLN A 205 -19.80 2.42 27.68
CA GLN A 205 -21.26 2.34 27.59
C GLN A 205 -21.75 1.88 28.97
N LYS A 206 -22.25 2.82 29.77
CA LYS A 206 -23.12 2.48 30.90
C LYS A 206 -24.42 1.94 30.30
N THR A 207 -24.54 0.62 30.26
CA THR A 207 -25.85 -0.03 30.13
C THR A 207 -26.61 0.24 31.42
N ASN A 208 -27.50 1.24 31.40
CA ASN A 208 -28.55 1.36 32.40
C ASN A 208 -29.53 0.20 32.19
N LYS A 209 -29.57 -0.71 33.15
CA LYS A 209 -30.77 -1.47 33.51
C LYS A 209 -31.22 -0.98 34.87
#